data_AF-X1KN94-F1
#
_entry.id   AF-X1KN94-F1
#
_cell.length_a   1.000
_cell.length_b   1.000
_cell.length_c   1.000
_cell.angle_alpha   90.00
_cell.angle_beta   90.00
_cell.angle_gamma   90.00
#
_symmetry.space_group_name_H-M   'P 1'
#
loop_
_entity.id
_entity.type
_entity.pdbx_description
1 polymer ?
#
loop_
_entity_poly.entity_id
_entity_poly.type
_entity_poly.pdbx_seq_one_letter_code
_entity_poly.pdbx_strand_id
1 'polypeptide(L)' 'VGTDEDIFYKNWSASTSSWITTEVVSTESTSRSSFPSLAVDSTGTIHIAWDDNTVYAGAGADRDIFYKQWKAFSSSWTTT' A
#
# COMPACT_ATOMS: atom_id res chain seq x y z
N VAL A 1 7.54 -4.26 -8.15
CA VAL A 1 7.60 -4.67 -9.57
C VAL A 1 8.67 -5.72 -9.76
N GLY A 2 8.27 -6.97 -9.58
CA GLY A 2 9.00 -8.18 -9.92
C GLY A 2 8.07 -9.16 -10.62
N THR A 3 8.30 -10.46 -10.44
CA THR A 3 7.38 -11.53 -10.91
C THR A 3 6.35 -11.93 -9.85
N ASP A 4 6.40 -11.30 -8.69
CA ASP A 4 5.54 -11.46 -7.54
C ASP A 4 4.26 -10.60 -7.61
N GLU A 5 3.32 -10.88 -6.72
CA GLU A 5 2.09 -10.09 -6.57
C GLU A 5 2.40 -8.86 -5.70
N ASP A 6 2.06 -7.67 -6.21
CA ASP A 6 2.28 -6.39 -5.56
C ASP A 6 0.92 -5.71 -5.25
N ILE A 7 0.87 -4.88 -4.22
CA ILE A 7 -0.28 -4.01 -3.94
C ILE A 7 -0.09 -2.69 -4.65
N PHE A 8 -1.02 -2.36 -5.55
CA PHE A 8 -1.06 -1.09 -6.26
C PHE A 8 -2.22 -0.22 -5.77
N TYR A 9 -2.00 1.09 -5.78
CA TYR A 9 -3.01 2.09 -5.48
C TYR A 9 -3.21 3.07 -6.63
N LYS A 10 -4.47 3.46 -6.84
CA LYS A 10 -4.86 4.53 -7.75
C LYS A 10 -6.14 5.18 -7.24
N ASN A 11 -6.24 6.49 -7.39
CA ASN A 11 -7.40 7.28 -6.98
C ASN A 11 -7.90 8.20 -8.10
N TRP A 12 -9.20 8.44 -8.11
CA TRP A 12 -9.83 9.37 -9.04
C TRP A 12 -9.66 10.80 -8.52
N SER A 13 -9.08 11.66 -9.35
CA SER A 13 -8.98 13.08 -9.11
C SER A 13 -10.16 13.80 -9.75
N ALA A 14 -11.10 14.27 -8.94
CA ALA A 14 -12.25 15.05 -9.41
C ALA A 14 -11.84 16.40 -10.01
N SER A 15 -10.75 17.02 -9.54
CA SER A 15 -10.28 18.32 -10.05
C SER A 15 -9.75 18.25 -11.48
N THR A 16 -9.15 17.12 -11.86
CA THR A 16 -8.61 16.89 -13.20
C THR A 16 -9.47 15.96 -14.05
N SER A 17 -10.57 15.44 -13.49
CA SER A 17 -11.44 14.44 -14.14
C SER A 17 -10.64 13.27 -14.72
N SER A 18 -9.67 12.78 -13.94
CA SER A 18 -8.76 11.73 -14.36
C SER A 18 -8.31 10.88 -13.17
N TRP A 19 -7.82 9.66 -13.44
CA TRP A 19 -7.11 8.88 -12.44
C TRP A 19 -5.69 9.42 -12.24
N ILE A 20 -5.20 9.41 -10.99
CA ILE A 20 -3.79 9.71 -10.70
C ILE A 20 -2.85 8.65 -11.29
N THR A 21 -1.55 8.89 -11.31
CA THR A 21 -0.57 7.85 -11.65
C THR A 21 -0.72 6.67 -10.68
N THR A 22 -0.66 5.44 -11.20
CA THR A 22 -0.67 4.24 -10.36
C THR A 22 0.62 4.18 -9.53
N GLU A 23 0.49 3.89 -8.24
CA GLU A 23 1.61 3.76 -7.32
C GLU A 23 1.71 2.33 -6.78
N VAL A 24 2.93 1.86 -6.52
CA VAL A 24 3.17 0.62 -5.78
C VAL A 24 3.15 0.96 -4.29
N VAL A 25 2.32 0.28 -3.51
CA VAL A 25 2.20 0.48 -2.06
C VAL A 25 3.19 -0.44 -1.33
N SER A 26 3.28 -1.70 -1.74
CA SER A 26 4.13 -2.75 -1.16
C SER A 26 5.63 -2.60 -1.51
N THR A 27 6.19 -1.40 -1.41
CA THR A 27 7.56 -1.12 -1.90
C THR A 27 8.68 -1.84 -1.14
N GLU A 28 8.43 -2.29 0.07
CA GLU A 28 9.37 -3.07 0.88
C GLU A 28 9.23 -4.58 0.63
N SER A 29 8.16 -4.99 -0.04
CA SER A 29 7.88 -6.39 -0.33
C SER A 29 8.76 -6.89 -1.46
N THR A 30 9.37 -8.05 -1.24
CA THR A 30 10.15 -8.78 -2.26
C THR A 30 9.57 -10.17 -2.52
N SER A 31 8.37 -10.41 -1.99
CA SER A 31 7.60 -11.63 -2.12
C SER A 31 6.14 -11.25 -2.32
N ARG A 32 5.29 -12.28 -2.39
CA ARG A 32 3.87 -12.15 -2.67
C ARG A 32 3.16 -11.29 -1.62
N SER A 33 2.64 -10.15 -2.04
CA SER A 33 1.66 -9.34 -1.32
C SER A 33 0.25 -9.64 -1.82
N SER A 34 -0.69 -9.96 -0.92
CA SER A 34 -2.06 -10.32 -1.31
C SER A 34 -3.15 -9.78 -0.38
N PHE A 35 -4.40 -10.06 -0.75
CA PHE A 35 -5.61 -9.78 0.04
C PHE A 35 -5.65 -8.40 0.70
N PRO A 36 -5.49 -7.29 -0.06
CA PRO A 36 -5.47 -5.96 0.52
C PRO A 36 -6.83 -5.57 1.09
N SER A 37 -6.80 -4.78 2.16
CA SER A 37 -7.94 -4.08 2.73
C SER A 37 -7.65 -2.59 2.81
N LEU A 38 -8.65 -1.75 2.53
CA LEU A 38 -8.51 -0.29 2.49
C LEU A 38 -9.62 0.39 3.30
N ALA A 39 -9.23 1.39 4.09
CA ALA A 39 -10.14 2.30 4.77
C ALA A 39 -9.66 3.75 4.63
N VAL A 40 -10.59 4.70 4.72
CA VAL A 40 -10.30 6.14 4.73
C VAL A 40 -10.85 6.73 6.02
N ASP A 41 -10.01 7.41 6.80
CA ASP A 41 -10.44 8.05 8.05
C ASP A 41 -11.10 9.41 7.81
N SER A 42 -11.60 10.04 8.88
CA SER A 42 -12.27 11.35 8.80
C SER A 42 -11.36 12.51 8.38
N THR A 43 -10.04 12.31 8.39
CA THR A 43 -9.04 13.28 7.93
C THR A 43 -8.68 13.11 6.46
N GLY A 44 -9.21 12.07 5.80
CA GLY A 44 -8.84 11.70 4.44
C GLY A 44 -7.54 10.90 4.36
N THR A 45 -7.00 10.43 5.48
CA THR A 45 -5.86 9.51 5.49
C THR A 45 -6.33 8.14 5.00
N ILE A 46 -5.60 7.55 4.06
CA ILE A 46 -5.90 6.23 3.51
C ILE A 46 -5.04 5.22 4.24
N HIS A 47 -5.67 4.15 4.72
CA HIS A 47 -5.07 3.03 5.42
C HIS A 47 -5.15 1.81 4.52
N ILE A 48 -4.01 1.16 4.27
CA ILE A 48 -3.94 -0.07 3.48
C ILE A 48 -3.19 -1.12 4.29
N ALA A 49 -3.81 -2.28 4.49
CA ALA A 49 -3.17 -3.46 5.06
C ALA A 49 -3.25 -4.61 4.07
N TRP A 50 -2.24 -5.48 4.05
CA TRP A 50 -2.17 -6.64 3.17
C TRP A 50 -1.43 -7.78 3.86
N ASP A 51 -1.59 -9.00 3.37
CA ASP A 51 -0.77 -10.12 3.81
C ASP A 51 0.46 -10.29 2.92
N ASP A 52 1.59 -10.65 3.53
CA ASP A 52 2.87 -10.70 2.84
C ASP A 52 3.79 -11.76 3.45
N ASN A 53 4.63 -12.37 2.61
CA ASN A 53 5.64 -13.36 3.03
C ASN A 53 7.06 -12.79 3.07
N THR A 54 7.22 -11.49 2.88
CA THR A 54 8.52 -10.84 2.81
C THR A 54 9.19 -10.86 4.18
N VAL A 55 10.45 -11.29 4.21
CA VAL A 55 11.30 -11.15 5.39
C VAL A 55 11.68 -9.68 5.55
N TYR A 56 10.85 -8.94 6.27
CA TYR A 56 11.02 -7.52 6.53
C TYR A 56 10.96 -7.22 8.03
N ALA A 57 11.86 -6.38 8.53
CA ALA A 57 11.85 -5.88 9.91
C ALA A 57 11.67 -6.93 11.04
N GLY A 58 12.05 -8.19 10.79
CA GLY A 58 11.91 -9.28 11.76
C GLY A 58 10.60 -10.07 11.71
N ALA A 59 9.75 -9.84 10.70
CA ALA A 59 8.48 -10.54 10.49
C ALA A 59 8.67 -12.07 10.37
N GLY A 60 9.67 -12.50 9.59
CA GLY A 60 9.88 -13.93 9.30
C GLY A 60 9.60 -14.21 7.84
N ALA A 61 9.41 -15.49 7.49
CA ALA A 61 9.13 -15.91 6.11
C ALA A 61 7.70 -16.48 5.95
N ASP A 62 6.94 -16.50 7.03
CA ASP A 62 5.52 -16.81 7.05
C ASP A 62 4.67 -15.59 6.65
N ARG A 63 3.33 -15.75 6.68
CA ARG A 63 2.42 -14.67 6.31
C ARG A 63 2.23 -13.71 7.47
N ASP A 64 2.67 -12.49 7.27
CA ASP A 64 2.49 -11.39 8.20
C ASP A 64 1.56 -10.32 7.61
N ILE A 65 1.06 -9.45 8.48
CA ILE A 65 0.26 -8.31 8.07
C ILE A 65 1.15 -7.09 7.93
N PHE A 66 1.25 -6.59 6.71
CA PHE A 66 1.94 -5.36 6.38
C PHE A 66 0.92 -4.22 6.29
N TYR A 67 1.40 -3.00 6.51
CA TYR A 67 0.52 -1.84 6.59
C TYR A 67 1.22 -0.56 6.13
N LYS A 68 0.48 0.28 5.40
CA LYS A 68 0.88 1.64 5.06
C LYS A 68 -0.28 2.60 5.11
N GLN A 69 0.05 3.87 5.31
CA GLN A 69 -0.91 4.95 5.18
C GLN A 69 -0.45 6.04 4.20
N TRP A 70 -1.39 6.52 3.39
CA TRP A 70 -1.22 7.73 2.59
C TRP A 70 -1.74 8.92 3.38
N LYS A 71 -0.83 9.81 3.74
CA LYS A 71 -1.15 11.04 4.45
C LYS A 71 -1.53 12.11 3.43
N ALA A 72 -2.82 12.44 3.38
CA ALA A 72 -3.34 13.43 2.43
C ALA A 72 -2.70 14.82 2.59
N PHE A 73 -2.31 15.20 3.81
CA PHE A 73 -1.71 16.49 4.09
C PHE A 73 -0.25 16.62 3.62
N SER A 74 0.48 15.50 3.53
CA SER A 74 1.89 15.47 3.09
C SER A 74 2.08 14.84 1.72
N SER A 75 1.00 14.37 1.09
CA SER A 75 1.02 13.65 -0.19
C SER A 75 2.09 12.55 -0.21
N SER A 76 2.14 11.72 0.84
CA SER A 76 3.20 10.72 1.00
C SER A 76 2.71 9.46 1.73
N TRP A 77 3.26 8.32 1.33
CA TRP A 77 3.15 7.06 2.05
C TRP A 77 4.07 7.03 3.28
N THR A 78 3.66 6.31 4.33
CA THR A 78 4.60 5.89 5.39
C THR A 78 5.47 4.72 4.90
N THR A 79 6.59 4.49 5.59
CA THR A 79 7.24 3.18 5.54
C THR A 79 6.32 2.13 6.15
N THR A 80 6.49 0.88 5.72
CA THR A 80 5.89 -0.29 6.38
C THR A 80 6.40 -0.41 7.80
#